data_AF-A0A261EXN1-F1
#
_entry.id   AF-A0A261EXN1-F1
#
_cell.length_a   1.000
_cell.length_b   1.000
_cell.length_c   1.000
_cell.angle_alpha   90.00
_cell.angle_beta   90.00
_cell.angle_gamma   90.00
#
_symmetry.space_group_name_H-M   'P 1'
#
loop_
_entity.id
_entity.type
_entity.pdbx_description
1 polymer ?
#
loop_
_entity_poly.entity_id
_entity_poly.type
_entity_poly.pdbx_seq_one_letter_code
_entity_poly.pdbx_strand_id
1 'polypeptide(L)'
;MTNTTSYPIPVLGGGVPGNSDVASRWEVKDITVETMTEDVPIRMRVCCDDPDLKKLLDAGDVAIKARWDCPSTFSSGYLDLSKIQPHADGATYESSIDQRMICNWVTVSIFVVACRNIPGFHWERQHPDYGDAAFDVSAGDLLAVPQQFSFIPEKLYDPQRPPLNSIFNIVRDNSRKEGIRTELGQDQIEVQCGKDLFDNLQLWTSARLQLMSVVFPALIDAIGYMQENEALGENGDLSMKWCSTLRELIQSAGLKTDKRPLELAQKLLRQPIDGFLDEYTNQIKGQ
;
A
#
# COMPACT_ATOMS: atom_id res chain seq x y z
N MET A 1 1.88 -9.66 22.75
CA MET A 1 1.57 -11.10 22.98
C MET A 1 2.78 -11.88 22.52
N THR A 2 3.48 -12.56 23.43
CA THR A 2 4.65 -13.37 23.12
C THR A 2 4.17 -14.67 22.47
N ASN A 3 4.30 -14.75 21.15
CA ASN A 3 3.93 -15.93 20.39
C ASN A 3 5.06 -16.95 20.56
N THR A 4 4.89 -17.91 21.48
CA THR A 4 5.86 -18.98 21.68
C THR A 4 5.65 -20.05 20.60
N THR A 5 5.94 -19.68 19.35
CA THR A 5 5.89 -20.61 18.22
C THR A 5 7.12 -21.51 18.29
N SER A 6 6.90 -22.82 18.34
CA SER A 6 7.97 -23.81 18.29
C SER A 6 8.22 -24.20 16.84
N TYR A 7 9.49 -24.24 16.44
CA TYR A 7 9.94 -24.58 15.11
C TYR A 7 10.71 -25.90 15.15
N PRO A 8 10.71 -26.70 14.06
CA PRO A 8 11.43 -27.98 14.02
C PRO A 8 12.96 -27.80 14.04
N ILE A 9 13.45 -26.58 13.78
CA ILE A 9 14.85 -26.17 13.80
C ILE A 9 14.98 -24.86 14.57
N PRO A 10 16.16 -24.53 15.14
CA PRO A 10 16.41 -23.21 15.70
C PRO A 10 16.27 -22.12 14.63
N VAL A 11 15.48 -21.08 14.90
CA VAL A 11 15.23 -19.97 13.98
C VAL A 11 15.54 -18.62 14.61
N LEU A 12 16.00 -17.66 13.80
CA LEU A 12 16.26 -16.29 14.23
C LEU A 12 14.99 -15.61 14.74
N GLY A 13 15.06 -15.01 15.93
CA GLY A 13 13.88 -14.44 16.61
C GLY A 13 12.92 -15.48 17.19
N GLY A 14 13.25 -16.77 17.10
CA GLY A 14 12.56 -17.87 17.79
C GLY A 14 12.96 -17.96 19.27
N GLY A 15 12.22 -18.74 20.05
CA GLY A 15 12.38 -18.86 21.50
C GLY A 15 11.57 -17.82 22.28
N VAL A 16 11.85 -17.67 23.58
CA VAL A 16 11.18 -16.69 24.45
C VAL A 16 12.05 -15.44 24.61
N PRO A 17 11.48 -14.25 24.89
CA PRO A 17 12.27 -13.05 25.14
C PRO A 17 13.31 -13.29 26.23
N GLY A 18 14.60 -13.07 25.91
CA GLY A 18 15.72 -13.35 26.81
C GLY A 18 16.29 -14.77 26.73
N ASN A 19 15.70 -15.66 25.93
CA ASN A 19 16.16 -17.02 25.69
C ASN A 19 15.82 -17.46 24.26
N SER A 20 16.47 -16.81 23.29
CA SER A 20 16.23 -17.01 21.86
C SER A 20 16.97 -18.23 21.31
N ASP A 21 16.37 -18.92 20.34
CA ASP A 21 16.96 -20.10 19.70
C ASP A 21 18.29 -19.81 18.99
N VAL A 22 18.46 -18.58 18.51
CA VAL A 22 19.69 -18.06 17.91
C VAL A 22 19.97 -16.68 18.50
N ALA A 23 21.18 -16.47 19.03
CA ALA A 23 21.61 -15.25 19.71
C ALA A 23 22.01 -14.12 18.73
N SER A 24 21.14 -13.87 17.76
CA SER A 24 21.28 -12.80 16.76
C SER A 24 19.96 -12.07 16.58
N ARG A 25 20.03 -10.82 16.13
CA ARG A 25 18.88 -9.96 15.90
C ARG A 25 18.28 -10.20 14.51
N TRP A 26 16.95 -10.26 14.46
CA TRP A 26 16.15 -10.20 13.24
C TRP A 26 14.98 -9.25 13.48
N GLU A 27 14.92 -8.17 12.71
CA GLU A 27 13.92 -7.11 12.92
C GLU A 27 13.55 -6.43 11.60
N VAL A 28 12.28 -6.05 11.46
CA VAL A 28 11.83 -5.14 10.40
C VAL A 28 11.40 -3.83 11.03
N LYS A 29 11.96 -2.72 10.56
CA LYS A 29 11.72 -1.37 11.10
C LYS A 29 11.72 -0.31 10.01
N ASP A 30 11.57 0.95 10.41
CA ASP A 30 11.57 2.13 9.52
C ASP A 30 10.56 1.95 8.36
N ILE A 31 9.38 1.41 8.69
CA ILE A 31 8.34 1.11 7.70
C ILE A 31 7.65 2.41 7.31
N THR A 32 7.60 2.66 6.00
CA THR A 32 6.83 3.77 5.43
C THR A 32 5.89 3.20 4.38
N VAL A 33 4.63 3.59 4.48
CA VAL A 33 3.59 3.25 3.50
C VAL A 33 3.04 4.56 2.98
N GLU A 34 3.10 4.74 1.67
CA GLU A 34 2.62 5.96 1.03
C GLU A 34 1.24 5.74 0.41
N THR A 35 0.37 6.73 0.56
CA THR A 35 -0.95 6.73 -0.07
C THR A 35 -0.84 7.25 -1.49
N MET A 36 -1.32 6.47 -2.44
CA MET A 36 -1.22 6.72 -3.88
C MET A 36 -2.43 6.09 -4.58
N THR A 37 -2.76 6.49 -5.81
CA THR A 37 -4.04 6.14 -6.49
C THR A 37 -4.05 4.85 -7.32
N GLU A 38 -2.90 4.21 -7.54
CA GLU A 38 -2.83 2.94 -8.30
C GLU A 38 -2.07 1.86 -7.54
N ASP A 39 -0.91 2.21 -7.00
CA ASP A 39 -0.05 1.31 -6.24
C ASP A 39 0.20 1.93 -4.87
N VAL A 40 0.21 1.14 -3.82
CA VAL A 40 0.60 1.54 -2.46
C VAL A 40 2.09 1.21 -2.28
N PRO A 41 3.00 2.20 -2.34
CA PRO A 41 4.43 1.98 -2.14
C PRO A 41 4.71 1.65 -0.69
N ILE A 42 5.60 0.69 -0.48
CA ILE A 42 6.02 0.21 0.82
C ILE A 42 7.54 0.24 0.85
N ARG A 43 8.08 0.94 1.83
CA ARG A 43 9.51 0.96 2.16
C ARG A 43 9.72 0.38 3.54
N MET A 44 10.73 -0.46 3.70
CA MET A 44 11.05 -1.07 4.99
C MET A 44 12.55 -1.35 5.11
N ARG A 45 13.06 -1.34 6.34
CA ARG A 45 14.42 -1.79 6.66
C ARG A 45 14.38 -3.15 7.33
N VAL A 46 15.06 -4.11 6.73
CA VAL A 46 15.27 -5.44 7.29
C VAL A 46 16.66 -5.47 7.93
N CYS A 47 16.72 -5.71 9.24
CA CYS A 47 17.95 -5.72 10.02
C CYS A 47 18.30 -7.14 10.48
N CYS A 48 19.54 -7.55 10.26
CA CYS A 48 20.12 -8.75 10.81
C CYS A 48 21.62 -8.60 11.06
N ASP A 49 22.10 -9.09 12.20
CA ASP A 49 23.51 -9.12 12.56
C ASP A 49 24.09 -10.55 12.61
N ASP A 50 23.35 -11.53 12.11
CA ASP A 50 23.77 -12.92 12.07
C ASP A 50 24.72 -13.16 10.87
N PRO A 51 25.96 -13.64 11.13
CA PRO A 51 26.94 -13.87 10.08
C PRO A 51 26.55 -15.03 9.16
N ASP A 52 25.87 -16.07 9.66
CA ASP A 52 25.50 -17.23 8.86
C ASP A 52 24.34 -16.90 7.95
N LEU A 53 23.32 -16.18 8.44
CA LEU A 53 22.24 -15.73 7.59
C LEU A 53 22.77 -14.85 6.45
N LYS A 54 23.72 -13.97 6.75
CA LYS A 54 24.34 -13.13 5.73
C LYS A 54 25.05 -13.96 4.65
N LYS A 55 25.86 -14.95 5.04
CA LYS A 55 26.52 -15.87 4.10
C LYS A 55 25.49 -16.60 3.22
N LEU A 56 24.40 -17.08 3.82
CA LEU A 56 23.33 -17.79 3.11
C LEU A 56 22.58 -16.89 2.12
N LEU A 57 22.31 -15.63 2.49
CA LEU A 57 21.68 -14.64 1.62
C LEU A 57 22.61 -14.28 0.44
N ASP A 58 23.90 -14.05 0.71
CA ASP A 58 24.90 -13.72 -0.31
C ASP A 58 25.11 -14.89 -1.29
N ALA A 59 24.99 -16.14 -0.83
CA ALA A 59 25.05 -17.35 -1.65
C ALA A 59 23.75 -17.62 -2.44
N GLY A 60 22.63 -16.99 -2.09
CA GLY A 60 21.31 -17.26 -2.66
C GLY A 60 20.64 -18.54 -2.15
N ASP A 61 21.13 -19.09 -1.05
CA ASP A 61 20.63 -20.34 -0.44
C ASP A 61 19.33 -20.11 0.31
N VAL A 62 19.13 -18.87 0.76
CA VAL A 62 17.92 -18.38 1.41
C VAL A 62 17.52 -17.05 0.79
N ALA A 63 16.25 -16.70 0.91
CA ALA A 63 15.72 -15.42 0.44
C ALA A 63 14.84 -14.77 1.50
N ILE A 64 14.91 -13.44 1.56
CA ILE A 64 13.91 -12.63 2.25
C ILE A 64 12.66 -12.58 1.37
N LYS A 65 11.51 -12.96 1.92
CA LYS A 65 10.21 -12.90 1.27
C LYS A 65 9.26 -12.06 2.12
N ALA A 66 8.37 -11.34 1.45
CA ALA A 66 7.28 -10.65 2.10
C ALA A 66 5.96 -11.08 1.46
N ARG A 67 5.02 -11.56 2.29
CA ARG A 67 3.67 -11.94 1.88
C ARG A 67 2.69 -10.93 2.43
N TRP A 68 1.81 -10.41 1.58
CA TRP A 68 0.70 -9.55 2.00
C TRP A 68 -0.61 -10.33 1.96
N ASP A 69 -1.50 -9.97 2.88
CA ASP A 69 -2.86 -10.50 2.98
C ASP A 69 -3.83 -9.35 3.27
N CYS A 70 -4.95 -9.32 2.54
CA CYS A 70 -6.03 -8.39 2.74
C CYS A 70 -7.36 -9.15 2.87
N PRO A 71 -7.82 -9.40 4.12
CA PRO A 71 -9.04 -10.16 4.35
C PRO A 71 -10.29 -9.50 3.73
N SER A 72 -10.31 -8.17 3.61
CA SER A 72 -11.48 -7.44 3.10
C SER A 72 -11.72 -7.64 1.61
N THR A 73 -10.68 -7.97 0.84
CA THR A 73 -10.75 -8.23 -0.61
C THR A 73 -10.49 -9.69 -0.95
N PHE A 74 -10.33 -10.56 0.06
CA PHE A 74 -9.92 -11.96 -0.08
C PHE A 74 -8.67 -12.16 -0.94
N SER A 75 -7.82 -11.14 -1.00
CA SER A 75 -6.64 -11.13 -1.86
C SER A 75 -5.37 -11.28 -1.03
N SER A 76 -4.42 -12.04 -1.55
CA SER A 76 -3.09 -12.20 -0.94
C SER A 76 -2.05 -12.42 -2.03
N GLY A 77 -0.79 -12.14 -1.72
CA GLY A 77 0.30 -12.27 -2.69
C GLY A 77 1.66 -12.09 -2.04
N TYR A 78 2.70 -12.13 -2.87
CA TYR A 78 4.06 -11.83 -2.46
C TYR A 78 4.46 -10.45 -2.99
N LEU A 79 5.22 -9.71 -2.19
CA LEU A 79 5.85 -8.47 -2.60
C LEU A 79 7.15 -8.77 -3.35
N ASP A 80 7.37 -8.06 -4.44
CA ASP A 80 8.63 -8.08 -5.18
C ASP A 80 9.60 -7.09 -4.55
N LEU A 81 10.34 -7.58 -3.54
CA LEU A 81 11.27 -6.77 -2.76
C LEU A 81 12.50 -6.36 -3.58
N SER A 82 12.64 -5.07 -3.83
CA SER A 82 13.81 -4.47 -4.47
C SER A 82 14.74 -3.88 -3.42
N LYS A 83 15.99 -4.37 -3.36
CA LYS A 83 17.00 -3.84 -2.43
C LYS A 83 17.53 -2.51 -2.94
N ILE A 84 17.32 -1.44 -2.18
CA ILE A 84 17.69 -0.08 -2.61
C ILE A 84 18.87 0.52 -1.86
N GLN A 85 19.12 0.08 -0.62
CA GLN A 85 20.22 0.61 0.17
C GLN A 85 20.79 -0.46 1.10
N PRO A 86 22.07 -0.84 0.96
CA PRO A 86 22.74 -1.70 1.93
C PRO A 86 23.09 -0.92 3.21
N HIS A 87 23.04 -1.59 4.35
CA HIS A 87 23.49 -1.11 5.66
C HIS A 87 24.46 -2.11 6.28
N ALA A 88 25.19 -1.70 7.31
CA ALA A 88 26.11 -2.61 8.01
C ALA A 88 25.37 -3.79 8.67
N ASP A 89 24.15 -3.55 9.14
CA ASP A 89 23.30 -4.49 9.88
C ASP A 89 22.06 -4.92 9.07
N GLY A 90 22.07 -4.79 7.75
CA GLY A 90 20.91 -5.19 6.92
C GLY A 90 20.79 -4.42 5.61
N ALA A 91 19.54 -4.20 5.17
CA ALA A 91 19.26 -3.44 3.96
C ALA A 91 17.85 -2.81 3.98
N THR A 92 17.68 -1.73 3.23
CA THR A 92 16.37 -1.14 2.92
C THR A 92 15.85 -1.74 1.62
N TYR A 93 14.56 -2.07 1.64
CA TYR A 93 13.81 -2.63 0.52
C TYR A 93 12.62 -1.74 0.18
N GLU A 94 12.24 -1.76 -1.09
CA GLU A 94 11.00 -1.18 -1.60
C GLU A 94 10.17 -2.22 -2.36
N SER A 95 8.85 -2.03 -2.37
CA SER A 95 7.88 -2.77 -3.18
C SER A 95 6.60 -1.93 -3.30
N SER A 96 5.66 -2.37 -4.12
CA SER A 96 4.29 -1.84 -4.14
C SER A 96 3.24 -2.96 -4.06
N ILE A 97 2.01 -2.58 -3.70
CA ILE A 97 0.81 -3.41 -3.86
C ILE A 97 -0.19 -2.63 -4.70
N ASP A 98 -0.77 -3.27 -5.72
CA ASP A 98 -1.87 -2.69 -6.49
C ASP A 98 -3.05 -2.34 -5.55
N GLN A 99 -3.41 -1.07 -5.49
CA GLN A 99 -4.45 -0.53 -4.62
C GLN A 99 -5.83 -1.14 -4.91
N ARG A 100 -6.06 -1.67 -6.11
CA ARG A 100 -7.30 -2.38 -6.48
C ARG A 100 -7.44 -3.71 -5.75
N MET A 101 -6.33 -4.28 -5.30
CA MET A 101 -6.28 -5.57 -4.61
C MET A 101 -6.51 -5.45 -3.11
N ILE A 102 -6.56 -4.23 -2.55
CA ILE A 102 -6.56 -4.00 -1.10
C ILE A 102 -7.63 -3.00 -0.64
N CYS A 103 -8.16 -3.24 0.55
CA CYS A 103 -9.15 -2.40 1.23
C CYS A 103 -9.07 -2.64 2.74
N ASN A 104 -9.27 -1.60 3.56
CA ASN A 104 -9.17 -1.69 5.03
C ASN A 104 -7.83 -2.30 5.50
N TRP A 105 -7.89 -3.29 6.39
CA TRP A 105 -6.73 -3.90 7.01
C TRP A 105 -5.90 -4.71 5.99
N VAL A 106 -4.65 -4.30 5.74
CA VAL A 106 -3.62 -5.09 5.05
C VAL A 106 -2.51 -5.49 6.02
N THR A 107 -2.17 -6.78 6.07
CA THR A 107 -1.05 -7.30 6.87
C THR A 107 0.06 -7.78 5.95
N VAL A 108 1.30 -7.37 6.24
CA VAL A 108 2.50 -7.82 5.54
C VAL A 108 3.36 -8.62 6.50
N SER A 109 3.68 -9.86 6.12
CA SER A 109 4.56 -10.76 6.86
C SER A 109 5.89 -10.91 6.13
N ILE A 110 6.99 -10.61 6.80
CA ILE A 110 8.35 -10.65 6.25
C ILE A 110 9.14 -11.73 6.96
N PHE A 111 9.77 -12.61 6.19
CA PHE A 111 10.44 -13.79 6.72
C PHE A 111 11.60 -14.23 5.81
N VAL A 112 12.46 -15.09 6.33
CA VAL A 112 13.55 -15.72 5.59
C VAL A 112 13.18 -17.17 5.33
N VAL A 113 13.31 -17.60 4.07
CA VAL A 113 13.01 -18.96 3.64
C VAL A 113 14.19 -19.59 2.91
N ALA A 114 14.43 -20.88 3.15
CA ALA A 114 15.38 -21.67 2.37
C ALA A 114 14.90 -21.84 0.92
N CYS A 115 15.77 -21.52 -0.04
CA CYS A 115 15.52 -21.69 -1.47
C CYS A 115 15.94 -23.08 -1.97
N ARG A 116 16.75 -23.80 -1.19
CA ARG A 116 17.22 -25.16 -1.46
C ARG A 116 17.44 -25.91 -0.15
N ASN A 117 17.68 -27.21 -0.22
CA ASN A 117 18.06 -28.01 0.95
C ASN A 117 19.47 -27.63 1.43
N ILE A 118 19.66 -27.49 2.74
CA ILE A 118 20.92 -27.18 3.41
C ILE A 118 21.16 -28.28 4.46
N PRO A 119 21.86 -29.36 4.10
CA PRO A 119 22.08 -30.49 5.00
C PRO A 119 23.11 -30.15 6.08
N GLY A 120 22.94 -30.70 7.29
CA GLY A 120 23.87 -30.53 8.40
C GLY A 120 24.10 -29.07 8.80
N PHE A 121 23.07 -28.24 8.69
CA PHE A 121 23.14 -26.82 9.02
C PHE A 121 23.23 -26.60 10.54
N HIS A 122 24.07 -25.64 10.93
CA HIS A 122 24.32 -25.28 12.31
C HIS A 122 24.50 -23.77 12.38
N TRP A 123 23.82 -23.11 13.33
CA TRP A 123 24.06 -21.69 13.57
C TRP A 123 25.27 -21.55 14.49
N GLU A 124 26.25 -20.73 14.10
CA GLU A 124 27.39 -20.36 14.96
C GLU A 124 26.92 -19.75 16.30
N ARG A 125 25.71 -19.17 16.30
CA ARG A 125 25.08 -18.51 17.46
C ARG A 125 23.82 -19.22 17.96
N GLN A 126 23.61 -20.51 17.69
CA GLN A 126 22.48 -21.23 18.29
C GLN A 126 22.56 -21.23 19.83
N HIS A 127 21.40 -21.33 20.46
CA HIS A 127 21.28 -21.40 21.90
C HIS A 127 22.10 -22.59 22.47
N PRO A 128 22.78 -22.42 23.62
CA PRO A 128 23.60 -23.49 24.21
C PRO A 128 22.88 -24.81 24.45
N ASP A 129 21.56 -24.79 24.66
CA ASP A 129 20.74 -26.01 24.84
C ASP A 129 20.76 -26.93 23.61
N TYR A 130 21.04 -26.39 22.42
CA TYR A 130 21.21 -27.19 21.20
C TYR A 130 22.61 -27.80 21.09
N GLY A 131 23.59 -27.34 21.87
CA GLY A 131 24.98 -27.82 21.82
C GLY A 131 25.54 -27.82 20.39
N ASP A 132 26.17 -28.93 20.01
CA ASP A 132 26.74 -29.15 18.67
C ASP A 132 25.72 -29.75 17.67
N ALA A 133 24.42 -29.72 17.98
CA ALA A 133 23.41 -30.25 17.08
C ALA A 133 23.42 -29.52 15.74
N ALA A 134 23.26 -30.30 14.67
CA ALA A 134 23.07 -29.83 13.31
C ALA A 134 21.74 -30.36 12.77
N PHE A 135 21.13 -29.60 11.87
CA PHE A 135 19.77 -29.81 11.39
C PHE A 135 19.77 -29.82 9.85
N ASP A 136 18.97 -30.68 9.25
CA ASP A 136 18.73 -30.62 7.82
C ASP A 136 17.62 -29.60 7.53
N VAL A 137 17.97 -28.50 6.87
CA VAL A 137 17.00 -27.48 6.44
C VAL A 137 16.50 -27.85 5.05
N SER A 138 15.19 -28.00 4.90
CA SER A 138 14.55 -28.29 3.63
C SER A 138 14.19 -26.99 2.88
N ALA A 139 14.14 -27.04 1.55
CA ALA A 139 13.61 -25.94 0.76
C ALA A 139 12.19 -25.58 1.23
N GLY A 140 11.95 -24.31 1.52
CA GLY A 140 10.69 -23.82 2.10
C GLY A 140 10.70 -23.65 3.62
N ASP A 141 11.71 -24.17 4.33
CA ASP A 141 11.83 -23.98 5.78
C ASP A 141 12.16 -22.53 6.13
N LEU A 142 11.62 -22.07 7.27
CA LEU A 142 11.89 -20.73 7.79
C LEU A 142 13.20 -20.73 8.58
N LEU A 143 14.04 -19.72 8.34
CA LEU A 143 15.24 -19.47 9.14
C LEU A 143 15.09 -18.28 10.10
N ALA A 144 14.00 -17.54 9.98
CA ALA A 144 13.67 -16.43 10.86
C ALA A 144 12.17 -16.35 11.11
N VAL A 145 11.78 -15.99 12.33
CA VAL A 145 10.37 -15.77 12.70
C VAL A 145 9.79 -14.63 11.86
N PRO A 146 8.60 -14.82 11.28
CA PRO A 146 7.95 -13.76 10.52
C PRO A 146 7.75 -12.50 11.35
N GLN A 147 8.27 -11.38 10.86
CA GLN A 147 7.95 -10.05 11.38
C GLN A 147 6.73 -9.53 10.63
N GLN A 148 5.77 -8.96 11.36
CA GLN A 148 4.53 -8.47 10.78
C GLN A 148 4.35 -7.00 11.07
N PHE A 149 3.88 -6.28 10.05
CA PHE A 149 3.29 -4.98 10.24
C PHE A 149 2.00 -4.92 9.43
N SER A 150 1.19 -3.96 9.79
CA SER A 150 -0.08 -3.79 9.16
C SER A 150 -0.30 -2.27 8.97
N PHE A 151 -0.80 -1.86 7.79
CA PHE A 151 -1.42 -0.55 7.54
C PHE A 151 -2.87 -0.61 6.99
N ILE A 152 -3.59 0.53 7.02
CA ILE A 152 -4.83 0.75 6.25
C ILE A 152 -4.47 1.67 5.07
N PRO A 153 -4.70 1.27 3.80
CA PRO A 153 -4.44 2.14 2.68
C PRO A 153 -5.48 3.26 2.69
N GLU A 154 -5.04 4.51 2.77
CA GLU A 154 -5.94 5.62 2.49
C GLU A 154 -6.24 5.63 0.98
N LYS A 155 -7.46 6.00 0.60
CA LYS A 155 -7.84 6.18 -0.80
C LYS A 155 -8.36 7.60 -0.96
N LEU A 156 -7.96 8.28 -2.03
CA LEU A 156 -8.57 9.57 -2.42
C LEU A 156 -10.08 9.42 -2.63
N TYR A 157 -10.48 8.29 -3.20
CA TYR A 157 -11.85 7.89 -3.42
C TYR A 157 -11.92 6.36 -3.65
N ASP A 158 -12.90 5.70 -3.02
CA ASP A 158 -13.25 4.32 -3.30
C ASP A 158 -14.75 4.28 -3.66
N PRO A 159 -15.09 3.88 -4.89
CA PRO A 159 -16.48 3.90 -5.34
C PRO A 159 -17.37 2.87 -4.67
N GLN A 160 -16.80 1.76 -4.20
CA GLN A 160 -17.55 0.70 -3.53
C GLN A 160 -17.71 0.98 -2.04
N ARG A 161 -16.71 1.61 -1.42
CA ARG A 161 -16.71 2.00 -0.01
C ARG A 161 -15.94 3.31 0.19
N PRO A 162 -16.57 4.48 -0.04
CA PRO A 162 -15.89 5.77 0.11
C PRO A 162 -15.24 5.84 1.49
N PRO A 163 -13.91 6.00 1.58
CA PRO A 163 -13.26 5.97 2.86
C PRO A 163 -13.73 7.16 3.71
N LEU A 164 -13.71 7.02 5.03
CA LEU A 164 -14.20 8.06 5.96
C LEU A 164 -13.46 9.40 5.83
N ASN A 165 -12.25 9.39 5.25
CA ASN A 165 -11.41 10.55 4.93
C ASN A 165 -11.46 10.94 3.44
N SER A 166 -12.36 10.37 2.64
CA SER A 166 -12.61 10.82 1.25
C SER A 166 -13.00 12.28 1.25
N ILE A 167 -12.40 13.09 0.38
CA ILE A 167 -12.85 14.46 0.14
C ILE A 167 -14.10 14.50 -0.75
N PHE A 168 -14.49 13.37 -1.35
CA PHE A 168 -15.68 13.25 -2.20
C PHE A 168 -16.82 12.52 -1.49
N ASN A 169 -18.03 13.03 -1.66
CA ASN A 169 -19.28 12.39 -1.27
C ASN A 169 -20.20 12.31 -2.48
N ILE A 170 -20.49 11.10 -2.97
CA ILE A 170 -21.41 10.94 -4.10
C ILE A 170 -22.79 10.65 -3.55
N VAL A 171 -23.75 11.49 -3.94
CA VAL A 171 -25.12 11.39 -3.46
C VAL A 171 -26.10 11.28 -4.62
N ARG A 172 -27.26 10.71 -4.33
CA ARG A 172 -28.36 10.59 -5.26
C ARG A 172 -29.23 11.84 -5.19
N ASP A 173 -29.42 12.50 -6.34
CA ASP A 173 -30.39 13.58 -6.50
C ASP A 173 -31.57 13.08 -7.35
N ASN A 174 -32.71 12.84 -6.68
CA ASN A 174 -33.92 12.34 -7.32
C ASN A 174 -34.58 13.38 -8.25
N SER A 175 -34.25 14.66 -8.11
CA SER A 175 -34.77 15.72 -8.98
C SER A 175 -34.00 15.81 -10.31
N ARG A 176 -32.78 15.26 -10.35
CA ARG A 176 -31.90 15.27 -11.51
C ARG A 176 -32.14 14.07 -12.42
N LYS A 177 -32.34 14.37 -13.70
CA LYS A 177 -32.55 13.35 -14.75
C LYS A 177 -31.25 12.90 -15.40
N GLU A 178 -30.30 13.81 -15.61
CA GLU A 178 -29.08 13.54 -16.38
C GLU A 178 -27.85 14.24 -15.78
N GLY A 179 -26.69 13.65 -16.05
CA GLY A 179 -25.38 14.19 -15.68
C GLY A 179 -25.09 14.19 -14.17
N ILE A 180 -24.06 14.94 -13.82
CA ILE A 180 -23.62 15.19 -12.45
C ILE A 180 -23.65 16.68 -12.15
N ARG A 181 -23.69 17.04 -10.86
CA ARG A 181 -23.41 18.39 -10.38
C ARG A 181 -22.49 18.32 -9.19
N THR A 182 -21.56 19.25 -9.14
CA THR A 182 -20.66 19.41 -8.00
C THR A 182 -21.17 20.53 -7.10
N GLU A 183 -21.32 20.22 -5.82
CA GLU A 183 -21.56 21.21 -4.76
C GLU A 183 -20.38 21.18 -3.79
N LEU A 184 -19.74 22.33 -3.62
CA LEU A 184 -18.55 22.48 -2.77
C LEU A 184 -19.00 22.75 -1.34
N GLY A 185 -19.27 21.65 -0.61
CA GLY A 185 -19.67 21.71 0.80
C GLY A 185 -18.54 22.17 1.72
N GLN A 186 -18.86 22.32 3.00
CA GLN A 186 -17.88 22.73 4.02
C GLN A 186 -16.82 21.67 4.31
N ASP A 187 -17.24 20.40 4.37
CA ASP A 187 -16.36 19.29 4.75
C ASP A 187 -15.91 18.46 3.54
N GLN A 188 -16.79 18.24 2.57
CA GLN A 188 -16.56 17.37 1.40
C GLN A 188 -17.11 18.02 0.12
N ILE A 189 -16.57 17.60 -1.01
CA ILE A 189 -17.06 17.87 -2.35
C ILE A 189 -18.22 16.90 -2.62
N GLU A 190 -19.44 17.42 -2.68
CA GLU A 190 -20.62 16.62 -2.98
C GLU A 190 -20.81 16.50 -4.49
N VAL A 191 -20.94 15.26 -4.98
CA VAL A 191 -21.22 14.98 -6.39
C VAL A 191 -22.62 14.39 -6.48
N GLN A 192 -23.56 15.23 -6.89
CA GLN A 192 -24.96 14.89 -7.06
C GLN A 192 -25.17 14.19 -8.40
N CYS A 193 -25.59 12.94 -8.35
CA CYS A 193 -25.88 12.11 -9.52
C CYS A 193 -27.39 11.93 -9.70
N GLY A 194 -27.86 11.98 -10.94
CA GLY A 194 -29.22 11.55 -11.27
C GLY A 194 -29.46 10.08 -10.88
N LYS A 195 -30.73 9.72 -10.65
CA LYS A 195 -31.12 8.40 -10.15
C LYS A 195 -30.46 7.23 -10.91
N ASP A 196 -30.58 7.24 -12.23
CA ASP A 196 -30.10 6.13 -13.06
C ASP A 196 -28.57 6.02 -13.04
N LEU A 197 -27.86 7.15 -13.08
CA LEU A 197 -26.39 7.14 -12.95
C LEU A 197 -25.98 6.58 -11.59
N PHE A 198 -26.55 7.09 -10.49
CA PHE A 198 -26.22 6.67 -9.13
C PHE A 198 -26.43 5.16 -8.91
N ASP A 199 -27.56 4.64 -9.39
CA ASP A 199 -27.90 3.22 -9.24
C ASP A 199 -26.98 2.31 -10.05
N ASN A 200 -26.57 2.77 -11.25
CA ASN A 200 -25.69 2.02 -12.12
C ASN A 200 -24.21 2.16 -11.73
N LEU A 201 -23.81 3.17 -10.96
CA LEU A 201 -22.42 3.33 -10.53
C LEU A 201 -21.93 2.06 -9.84
N GLN A 202 -22.68 1.48 -8.90
CA GLN A 202 -22.25 0.24 -8.23
C GLN A 202 -22.19 -0.99 -9.14
N LEU A 203 -22.88 -0.95 -10.29
CA LEU A 203 -22.87 -2.02 -11.28
C LEU A 203 -21.68 -1.90 -12.24
N TRP A 204 -21.00 -0.75 -12.28
CA TRP A 204 -19.83 -0.58 -13.12
C TRP A 204 -18.66 -1.38 -12.51
N THR A 205 -18.13 -2.30 -13.30
CA THR A 205 -16.97 -3.12 -12.92
C THR A 205 -15.66 -2.35 -13.01
N SER A 206 -15.60 -1.28 -13.80
CA SER A 206 -14.43 -0.41 -13.91
C SER A 206 -14.51 0.73 -12.90
N ALA A 207 -13.68 0.64 -11.86
CA ALA A 207 -13.44 1.74 -10.93
C ALA A 207 -12.91 2.98 -11.65
N ARG A 208 -12.13 2.79 -12.72
CA ARG A 208 -11.62 3.87 -13.58
C ARG A 208 -12.75 4.62 -14.27
N LEU A 209 -13.77 3.92 -14.78
CA LEU A 209 -14.93 4.55 -15.40
C LEU A 209 -15.71 5.40 -14.41
N GLN A 210 -15.92 4.90 -13.18
CA GLN A 210 -16.58 5.67 -12.11
C GLN A 210 -15.76 6.92 -11.76
N LEU A 211 -14.45 6.76 -11.61
CA LEU A 211 -13.52 7.84 -11.30
C LEU A 211 -13.49 8.90 -12.41
N MET A 212 -13.41 8.50 -13.69
CA MET A 212 -13.40 9.42 -14.83
C MET A 212 -14.75 10.14 -15.04
N SER A 213 -15.86 9.47 -14.75
CA SER A 213 -17.19 10.00 -15.06
C SER A 213 -17.76 10.86 -13.95
N VAL A 214 -17.34 10.65 -12.70
CA VAL A 214 -17.94 11.29 -11.52
C VAL A 214 -16.92 12.12 -10.74
N VAL A 215 -15.80 11.51 -10.37
CA VAL A 215 -14.81 12.15 -9.48
C VAL A 215 -13.95 13.14 -10.23
N PHE A 216 -13.49 12.79 -11.42
CA PHE A 216 -12.57 13.61 -12.19
C PHE A 216 -13.16 14.98 -12.58
N PRO A 217 -14.39 15.11 -13.09
CA PRO A 217 -14.98 16.43 -13.36
C PRO A 217 -15.17 17.24 -12.07
N ALA A 218 -15.63 16.60 -10.99
CA ALA A 218 -15.81 17.27 -9.70
C ALA A 218 -14.48 17.76 -9.11
N LEU A 219 -13.39 17.02 -9.30
CA LEU A 219 -12.05 17.42 -8.90
C LEU A 219 -11.56 18.64 -9.69
N ILE A 220 -11.83 18.69 -10.99
CA ILE A 220 -11.50 19.85 -11.84
C ILE A 220 -12.23 21.10 -11.32
N ASP A 221 -13.52 20.99 -11.05
CA ASP A 221 -14.34 22.10 -10.52
C ASP A 221 -13.81 22.57 -9.16
N ALA A 222 -13.51 21.63 -8.25
CA ALA A 222 -12.99 21.92 -6.92
C ALA A 222 -11.60 22.60 -6.97
N ILE A 223 -10.69 22.13 -7.83
CA ILE A 223 -9.38 22.77 -8.01
C ILE A 223 -9.55 24.17 -8.60
N GLY A 224 -10.44 24.34 -9.58
CA GLY A 224 -10.74 25.65 -10.17
C GLY A 224 -11.22 26.63 -9.12
N TYR A 225 -12.20 26.24 -8.30
CA TYR A 225 -12.69 27.05 -7.19
C TYR A 225 -11.58 27.42 -6.20
N MET A 226 -10.75 26.46 -5.80
CA MET A 226 -9.65 26.69 -4.87
C MET A 226 -8.66 27.72 -5.43
N GLN A 227 -8.28 27.61 -6.71
CA GLN A 227 -7.36 28.54 -7.36
C GLN A 227 -7.94 29.93 -7.51
N GLU A 228 -9.22 30.05 -7.88
CA GLU A 228 -9.91 31.33 -7.97
C GLU A 228 -9.93 32.04 -6.62
N ASN A 229 -10.22 31.31 -5.54
CA ASN A 229 -10.22 31.87 -4.19
C ASN A 229 -8.81 32.18 -3.68
N GLU A 230 -7.79 31.38 -4.02
CA GLU A 230 -6.39 31.72 -3.72
C GLU A 230 -5.98 33.04 -4.39
N ALA A 231 -6.45 33.28 -5.62
CA ALA A 231 -6.18 34.53 -6.34
C ALA A 231 -6.88 35.76 -5.72
N LEU A 232 -7.95 35.57 -4.95
CA LEU A 232 -8.66 36.64 -4.24
C LEU A 232 -7.98 37.07 -2.93
N GLY A 233 -6.96 36.36 -2.47
CA GLY A 233 -6.21 36.70 -1.26
C GLY A 233 -7.09 36.72 -0.02
N GLU A 234 -7.08 37.82 0.74
CA GLU A 234 -7.88 37.98 1.97
C GLU A 234 -9.40 37.90 1.76
N ASN A 235 -9.88 38.05 0.51
CA ASN A 235 -11.30 37.97 0.17
C ASN A 235 -11.75 36.57 -0.29
N GLY A 236 -10.82 35.62 -0.45
CA GLY A 236 -11.13 34.25 -0.87
C GLY A 236 -11.57 33.39 0.32
N ASP A 237 -12.59 32.54 0.12
CA ASP A 237 -12.97 31.55 1.11
C ASP A 237 -12.30 30.20 0.83
N LEU A 238 -11.35 29.84 1.68
CA LEU A 238 -10.60 28.58 1.63
C LEU A 238 -10.71 27.83 2.97
N SER A 239 -11.72 28.15 3.78
CA SER A 239 -11.92 27.58 5.12
C SER A 239 -12.42 26.13 5.11
N MET A 240 -12.86 25.65 3.95
CA MET A 240 -13.43 24.32 3.76
C MET A 240 -12.37 23.22 3.98
N LYS A 241 -12.72 22.14 4.68
CA LYS A 241 -11.77 21.06 5.01
C LYS A 241 -11.22 20.36 3.76
N TRP A 242 -12.05 20.19 2.74
CA TRP A 242 -11.61 19.56 1.49
C TRP A 242 -10.52 20.41 0.79
N CYS A 243 -10.51 21.74 0.96
CA CYS A 243 -9.46 22.61 0.40
C CYS A 243 -8.10 22.33 1.04
N SER A 244 -8.03 22.20 2.37
CA SER A 244 -6.77 21.88 3.05
C SER A 244 -6.24 20.50 2.64
N THR A 245 -7.12 19.49 2.62
CA THR A 245 -6.75 18.14 2.22
C THR A 245 -6.27 18.12 0.76
N LEU A 246 -6.98 18.79 -0.15
CA LEU A 246 -6.60 18.88 -1.55
C LEU A 246 -5.25 19.58 -1.75
N ARG A 247 -4.96 20.63 -0.96
CA ARG A 247 -3.66 21.31 -1.00
C ARG A 247 -2.52 20.40 -0.53
N GLU A 248 -2.72 19.66 0.55
CA GLU A 248 -1.75 18.68 1.05
C GLU A 248 -1.47 17.59 0.00
N LEU A 249 -2.51 17.11 -0.69
CA LEU A 249 -2.38 16.12 -1.77
C LEU A 249 -1.61 16.67 -2.98
N ILE A 250 -1.84 17.92 -3.37
CA ILE A 250 -1.07 18.59 -4.44
C ILE A 250 0.41 18.71 -4.04
N GLN A 251 0.68 19.10 -2.80
CA GLN A 251 2.04 19.25 -2.28
C GLN A 251 2.77 17.91 -2.15
N SER A 252 2.12 16.88 -1.62
CA SER A 252 2.70 15.53 -1.47
C SER A 252 2.99 14.89 -2.83
N ALA A 253 2.20 15.20 -3.85
CA ALA A 253 2.46 14.81 -5.23
C ALA A 253 3.60 15.63 -5.91
N GLY A 254 4.25 16.55 -5.20
CA GLY A 254 5.30 17.42 -5.76
C GLY A 254 4.79 18.38 -6.82
N LEU A 255 3.49 18.71 -6.80
CA LEU A 255 2.85 19.60 -7.77
C LEU A 255 2.75 21.02 -7.22
N LYS A 256 2.64 21.98 -8.13
CA LYS A 256 2.42 23.39 -7.81
C LYS A 256 0.97 23.74 -8.13
N THR A 257 0.34 24.54 -7.27
CA THR A 257 -1.07 24.96 -7.40
C THR A 257 -1.32 25.92 -8.56
N ASP A 258 -0.28 26.41 -9.26
CA ASP A 258 -0.38 27.33 -10.40
C ASP A 258 -0.72 26.63 -11.74
N LYS A 259 -0.71 25.29 -11.77
CA LYS A 259 -1.05 24.52 -12.97
C LYS A 259 -2.56 24.55 -13.24
N ARG A 260 -2.96 24.30 -14.49
CA ARG A 260 -4.38 24.27 -14.87
C ARG A 260 -5.14 23.19 -14.07
N PRO A 261 -6.41 23.42 -13.68
CA PRO A 261 -7.20 22.45 -12.91
C PRO A 261 -7.23 21.05 -13.54
N LEU A 262 -7.40 20.98 -14.87
CA LEU A 262 -7.36 19.73 -15.62
C LEU A 262 -6.02 18.99 -15.47
N GLU A 263 -4.90 19.69 -15.52
CA GLU A 263 -3.57 19.08 -15.39
C GLU A 263 -3.32 18.57 -13.97
N LEU A 264 -3.78 19.30 -12.96
CA LEU A 264 -3.68 18.89 -11.57
C LEU A 264 -4.57 17.68 -11.29
N ALA A 265 -5.84 17.73 -11.71
CA ALA A 265 -6.78 16.62 -11.57
C ALA A 265 -6.24 15.35 -12.24
N GLN A 266 -5.67 15.48 -13.45
CA GLN A 266 -5.05 14.34 -14.13
C GLN A 266 -3.89 13.78 -13.32
N LYS A 267 -2.97 14.61 -12.82
CA LYS A 267 -1.81 14.11 -12.07
C LYS A 267 -2.17 13.52 -10.71
N LEU A 268 -3.09 14.15 -9.98
CA LEU A 268 -3.59 13.65 -8.69
C LEU A 268 -4.27 12.29 -8.84
N LEU A 269 -4.98 12.08 -9.95
CA LEU A 269 -5.62 10.82 -10.28
C LEU A 269 -4.73 9.90 -11.16
N ARG A 270 -3.42 10.16 -11.26
CA ARG A 270 -2.43 9.40 -12.05
C ARG A 270 -2.84 9.14 -13.51
N GLN A 271 -3.17 10.21 -14.23
CA GLN A 271 -3.55 10.19 -15.65
C GLN A 271 -4.69 9.19 -15.93
N PRO A 272 -5.89 9.42 -15.34
CA PRO A 272 -6.98 8.46 -15.43
C PRO A 272 -7.40 8.19 -16.88
N ILE A 273 -7.22 9.19 -17.76
CA ILE A 273 -7.48 9.12 -19.20
C ILE A 273 -6.50 8.20 -19.92
N ASP A 274 -5.19 8.29 -19.63
CA ASP A 274 -4.17 7.53 -20.37
C ASP A 274 -4.31 6.02 -20.13
N GLY A 275 -4.54 5.60 -18.88
CA GLY A 275 -4.73 4.18 -18.56
C GLY A 275 -6.07 3.58 -19.02
N PHE A 276 -6.98 4.38 -19.58
CA PHE A 276 -8.22 3.88 -20.19
C PHE A 276 -7.92 2.97 -21.40
N LEU A 277 -6.91 3.34 -22.21
CA LEU A 277 -6.50 2.54 -23.37
C LEU A 277 -5.95 1.17 -22.94
N ASP A 278 -5.19 1.12 -21.86
CA ASP A 278 -4.59 -0.12 -21.35
C ASP A 278 -5.66 -1.07 -20.80
N GLU A 279 -6.63 -0.58 -20.02
CA GLU A 279 -7.77 -1.37 -19.53
C GLU A 279 -8.62 -1.94 -20.68
N TYR A 280 -8.94 -1.10 -21.67
CA TYR A 280 -9.77 -1.52 -22.82
C TYR A 280 -9.05 -2.55 -23.69
N THR A 281 -7.75 -2.35 -23.94
CA THR A 281 -6.93 -3.28 -24.74
C THR A 281 -6.81 -4.64 -24.05
N ASN A 282 -6.72 -4.68 -22.72
CA ASN A 282 -6.66 -5.91 -21.95
C ASN A 282 -8.01 -6.65 -21.91
N GLN A 283 -9.14 -5.94 -21.87
CA GLN A 283 -10.47 -6.54 -21.99
C GLN A 283 -10.71 -7.19 -23.36
N ILE A 284 -10.25 -6.57 -24.45
CA ILE A 284 -10.38 -7.15 -25.80
C ILE A 284 -9.50 -8.38 -25.98
N LYS A 285 -8.27 -8.36 -25.43
CA LYS A 285 -7.35 -9.51 -25.53
C LYS A 285 -7.74 -10.70 -24.64
N GLY A 286 -8.65 -10.50 -23.69
CA GLY A 286 -9.17 -11.53 -22.79
C GLY A 286 -10.47 -12.19 -23.24
N GLN A 287 -11.01 -11.83 -24.42
CA GLN A 287 -12.13 -12.50 -25.11
C GLN A 287 -11.62 -13.32 -26.29
#